data_AF-A0A8E0ILZ8-F1
#
_entry.id   AF-A0A8E0ILZ8-F1
#
_cell.length_a   1.000
_cell.length_b   1.000
_cell.length_c   1.000
_cell.angle_alpha   90.00
_cell.angle_beta   90.00
_cell.angle_gamma   90.00
#
_symmetry.space_group_name_H-M   'P 1'
#
loop_
_entity.id
_entity.type
_entity.pdbx_description
1 polymer ?
#
loop_
_entity_poly.entity_id
_entity_poly.type
_entity_poly.pdbx_seq_one_letter_code
_entity_poly.pdbx_strand_id
1 'polypeptide(L)' 'ETVARRMAATIDLLDLGRFDLVYGAGNQTAAQRERMIELYGTKVIPRVKEILTEKAAVK' A
#
# COMPACT_ATOMS: atom_id res chain seq x y z
N GLU A 1 5.48 0.68 6.24
CA GLU A 1 5.17 -0.46 7.13
C GLU A 1 3.68 -0.58 7.47
N THR A 2 3.10 0.24 8.36
CA THR A 2 1.70 0.08 8.80
C THR A 2 0.69 0.04 7.64
N VAL A 3 0.81 0.94 6.67
CA VAL A 3 -0.06 0.98 5.48
C VAL A 3 0.07 -0.32 4.68
N ALA A 4 1.29 -0.79 4.42
CA ALA A 4 1.55 -2.00 3.65
C ALA A 4 0.92 -3.23 4.32
N ARG A 5 1.06 -3.38 5.64
CA ARG A 5 0.43 -4.48 6.39
C ARG A 5 -1.09 -4.47 6.29
N ARG A 6 -1.72 -3.30 6.41
CA ARG A 6 -3.18 -3.17 6.30
C ARG A 6 -3.68 -3.47 4.90
N MET A 7 -2.97 -3.00 3.88
CA MET A 7 -3.29 -3.31 2.48
C MET A 7 -3.17 -4.80 2.21
N ALA A 8 -2.02 -5.42 2.53
CA ALA A 8 -1.79 -6.84 2.27
C ALA A 8 -2.82 -7.74 2.97
N ALA A 9 -3.18 -7.43 4.23
CA ALA A 9 -4.23 -8.17 4.94
C ALA A 9 -5.60 -8.07 4.25
N THR A 10 -5.95 -6.90 3.72
CA THR A 10 -7.23 -6.68 3.03
C THR A 10 -7.25 -7.35 1.66
N ILE A 11 -6.14 -7.25 0.90
CA ILE A 11 -5.99 -7.86 -0.42
C ILE A 11 -6.10 -9.38 -0.33
N ASP A 12 -5.40 -10.00 0.63
CA ASP A 12 -5.42 -11.46 0.86
C ASP A 12 -6.80 -11.95 1.34
N LEU A 13 -7.47 -11.19 2.22
CA LEU A 13 -8.79 -11.55 2.74
C LEU A 13 -9.89 -11.51 1.66
N LEU A 14 -9.83 -10.54 0.76
CA LEU A 14 -10.89 -10.26 -0.23
C LEU A 14 -10.53 -10.72 -1.65
N ASP A 15 -9.36 -11.31 -1.86
CA ASP A 15 -8.81 -11.75 -3.15
C ASP A 15 -8.85 -10.64 -4.23
N LEU A 16 -8.27 -9.48 -3.89
CA LEU A 16 -8.33 -8.28 -4.74
C LEU A 16 -7.19 -8.24 -5.77
N GLY A 17 -7.53 -8.03 -7.04
CA GLY A 17 -6.56 -7.76 -8.12
C GLY A 17 -6.15 -6.28 -8.27
N ARG A 18 -6.86 -5.35 -7.61
CA ARG A 18 -6.63 -3.91 -7.74
C ARG A 18 -6.91 -3.18 -6.42
N PHE A 19 -6.10 -2.19 -6.11
CA PHE A 19 -6.27 -1.32 -4.94
C PHE A 19 -6.07 0.14 -5.35
N ASP A 20 -7.12 0.95 -5.24
CA ASP A 20 -7.09 2.37 -5.56
C ASP A 20 -6.83 3.20 -4.29
N LEU A 21 -5.96 4.21 -4.40
CA LEU A 21 -5.58 5.10 -3.30
C LEU A 21 -6.04 6.53 -3.57
N VAL A 22 -6.85 7.08 -2.66
CA VAL A 22 -7.11 8.52 -2.62
C VAL A 22 -5.93 9.20 -1.93
N TYR A 23 -5.14 9.95 -2.69
CA TYR A 23 -3.92 10.61 -2.19
C TYR A 23 -4.17 12.03 -1.65
N GLY A 24 -5.39 12.55 -1.79
CA GLY A 24 -5.77 13.87 -1.29
C GLY A 24 -6.51 13.77 0.04
N ALA A 25 -6.05 14.52 1.04
CA ALA A 25 -6.76 14.70 2.30
C ALA A 25 -6.62 16.15 2.80
N GLY A 26 -7.75 16.88 2.87
CA GLY A 26 -7.82 18.22 3.48
C GLY A 26 -6.72 19.20 3.07
N ASN A 27 -6.24 20.01 4.02
CA ASN A 27 -5.22 21.05 3.84
C ASN A 27 -3.79 20.49 3.65
N GLN A 28 -3.61 19.53 2.74
CA GLN A 28 -2.29 19.05 2.35
C GLN A 28 -1.63 19.99 1.34
N THR A 29 -0.37 20.32 1.57
CA THR A 29 0.43 21.05 0.59
C THR A 29 0.77 20.15 -0.62
N ALA A 30 1.17 20.74 -1.74
CA ALA A 30 1.64 19.99 -2.90
C ALA A 30 2.82 19.06 -2.54
N ALA A 31 3.82 19.58 -1.82
CA ALA A 31 4.99 18.81 -1.40
C ALA A 31 4.64 17.60 -0.51
N GLN A 32 3.61 17.71 0.34
CA GLN A 32 3.14 16.57 1.14
C GLN A 32 2.53 15.47 0.26
N ARG A 33 1.74 15.86 -0.75
CA ARG A 33 1.14 14.92 -1.71
C ARG A 33 2.20 14.24 -2.56
N GLU A 34 3.18 14.99 -3.06
CA GLU A 34 4.32 14.46 -3.82
C GLU A 34 5.11 13.43 -3.00
N ARG A 35 5.45 13.77 -1.76
CA ARG A 35 6.16 12.86 -0.86
C ARG A 35 5.34 11.61 -0.53
N MET A 36 4.02 11.73 -0.41
CA MET A 36 3.14 10.58 -0.23
C MET A 36 3.20 9.65 -1.43
N ILE A 37 3.10 10.19 -2.65
CA ILE A 37 3.16 9.42 -3.90
C ILE A 37 4.51 8.71 -4.01
N GLU A 38 5.61 9.41 -3.72
CA GLU A 38 6.96 8.83 -3.72
C GLU A 38 7.07 7.66 -2.75
N LEU A 39 6.65 7.85 -1.48
CA LEU A 39 6.71 6.79 -0.47
C LEU A 39 5.79 5.62 -0.81
N TYR A 40 4.63 5.89 -1.40
CA TYR A 40 3.70 4.85 -1.83
C TYR A 40 4.35 3.97 -2.88
N GLY A 41 4.91 4.56 -3.95
CA GLY A 41 5.55 3.83 -5.03
C GLY A 41 6.85 3.12 -4.62
N THR A 42 7.70 3.78 -3.84
CA THR A 42 9.05 3.28 -3.53
C THR A 42 9.12 2.38 -2.30
N LYS A 43 8.19 2.53 -1.34
CA LYS A 43 8.25 1.78 -0.07
C LYS A 43 7.02 0.93 0.18
N VAL A 44 5.81 1.44 -0.06
CA VAL A 44 4.58 0.72 0.30
C VAL A 44 4.32 -0.43 -0.66
N ILE A 45 4.31 -0.16 -1.97
CA ILE A 45 4.00 -1.19 -2.98
C ILE A 45 4.96 -2.39 -2.94
N PRO A 46 6.30 -2.19 -2.89
CA PRO A 46 7.23 -3.32 -2.76
C PRO A 46 6.94 -4.15 -1.50
N ARG A 47 6.75 -3.49 -0.35
CA ARG A 47 6.49 -4.19 0.91
C ARG A 47 5.17 -4.97 0.91
N VAL A 48 4.12 -4.47 0.24
CA VAL A 48 2.86 -5.21 0.07
C VAL A 48 3.11 -6.51 -0.71
N LYS A 49 3.86 -6.43 -1.82
CA LYS A 49 4.17 -7.60 -2.66
C LYS A 49 4.99 -8.65 -1.91
N GLU A 50 5.96 -8.22 -1.11
CA GLU A 50 6.74 -9.11 -0.23
C GLU A 50 5.83 -9.84 0.75
N ILE A 51 4.97 -9.13 1.49
CA ILE A 51 4.07 -9.73 2.48
C ILE A 51 3.10 -10.72 1.83
N LEU A 52 2.56 -10.41 0.64
CA LEU A 52 1.68 -11.33 -0.09
C LEU A 52 2.42 -12.58 -0.56
N THR A 53 3.68 -12.43 -1.00
CA THR A 53 4.54 -13.58 -1.35
C THR A 53 4.85 -14.45 -0.14
N GLU A 54 5.22 -13.83 0.99
CA GLU A 54 5.46 -14.52 2.26
C GLU A 54 4.23 -15.31 2.71
N LYS A 55 3.03 -14.74 2.61
CA LYS A 55 1.76 -15.40 2.94
C LYS A 55 1.45 -16.57 2.00
N ALA A 56 1.67 -16.40 0.69
CA ALA A 56 1.44 -17.45 -0.29
C ALA A 56 2.36 -18.66 -0.07
N ALA A 57 3.59 -18.45 0.41
CA ALA A 57 4.52 -19.54 0.72
C ALA A 57 4.14 -20.36 1.96
N VAL A 58 3.29 -19.82 2.85
CA VAL A 58 2.85 -20.45 4.10
C VAL A 58 1.50 -21.17 3.94
N LYS A 59 0.77 -20.87 2.87
CA LYS A 59 -0.56 -21.40 2.57
C LYS A 59 -0.46 -22.73 1.82
#